data_AF-A0A7J2TDX2-F1
#
_entry.id   AF-A0A7J2TDX2-F1
#
_cell.length_a   1.000
_cell.length_b   1.000
_cell.length_c   1.000
_cell.angle_alpha   90.00
_cell.angle_beta   90.00
_cell.angle_gamma   90.00
#
_symmetry.space_group_name_H-M   'P 1'
#
loop_
_entity.id
_entity.type
_entity.pdbx_description
1 polymer ?
#
loop_
_entity_poly.entity_id
_entity_poly.type
_entity_poly.pdbx_seq_one_letter_code
_entity_poly.pdbx_strand_id
1 'polypeptide(L)'
;MFTQGGKILEQTVERGKTLLAAGPAAVLLVSGKAEVLGFQVKDNRRVVIRDGKHLPFFVTEKAVFDISLGENASIKEVDGNTVPASWADAVKVLMGFPKKPVVAMVMGKADSGKTSFCTYLVNNLVNTKQKTAILDGDLGQSDVGPPCTVAYACVTKPLIELYELKAENAFFVGVTSPNEAVDKMIEGLALMKSEIISRTVDFVIINTDGWVEGENAAQYKVQLAKKLEPDIIFCIQQKNELAPLIEATAFKKIVVESSSAVKQRSPEKRRLLREMSYAKYLAGAKVKSLPLSQLKLEEKAALQSKQDAERGLLLGLYSAQRKFLGLGILHEFDHKRKTLKVLTSVSATPSIVAFGKVKLNESFKEAHLNESNTAAPQAKV
;
A
#
# COMPACT_ATOMS: atom_id res chain seq x y z
N MET A 1 12.94 -16.60 -0.82
CA MET A 1 13.80 -17.65 -1.38
C MET A 1 13.11 -18.23 -2.58
N PHE A 2 13.66 -18.07 -3.79
CA PHE A 2 13.18 -18.81 -4.96
C PHE A 2 13.73 -20.24 -4.84
N THR A 3 12.86 -21.21 -4.64
CA THR A 3 13.21 -22.63 -4.65
C THR A 3 13.59 -23.05 -6.07
N GLN A 4 14.57 -23.96 -6.19
CA GLN A 4 15.17 -24.46 -7.45
C GLN A 4 14.21 -25.35 -8.29
N GLY A 5 12.95 -24.96 -8.44
CA GLY A 5 11.93 -25.73 -9.19
C GLY A 5 11.10 -24.92 -10.19
N GLY A 6 11.42 -23.65 -10.43
CA GLY A 6 10.66 -22.80 -11.35
C GLY A 6 10.92 -23.16 -12.82
N LYS A 7 9.87 -23.21 -13.64
CA LYS A 7 10.02 -23.30 -15.10
C LYS A 7 10.70 -22.02 -15.60
N ILE A 8 11.88 -22.16 -16.17
CA ILE A 8 12.56 -21.09 -16.90
C ILE A 8 12.09 -21.17 -18.35
N LEU A 9 11.72 -20.03 -18.90
CA LEU A 9 11.27 -19.92 -20.28
C LEU A 9 11.79 -18.61 -20.87
N GLU A 10 12.32 -18.71 -22.08
CA GLU A 10 12.65 -17.56 -22.91
C GLU A 10 11.40 -17.20 -23.73
N GLN A 11 11.03 -15.92 -23.74
CA GLN A 11 9.91 -15.43 -24.53
C GLN A 11 10.32 -14.19 -25.32
N THR A 12 10.20 -14.28 -26.64
CA THR A 12 10.33 -13.14 -27.54
C THR A 12 8.96 -12.49 -27.74
N VAL A 13 8.89 -11.17 -27.57
CA VAL A 13 7.66 -10.39 -27.71
C VAL A 13 7.90 -9.27 -28.72
N GLU A 14 7.00 -9.17 -29.69
CA GLU A 14 7.12 -8.20 -30.78
C GLU A 14 6.75 -6.77 -30.32
N ARG A 15 7.27 -5.78 -31.05
CA ARG A 15 6.97 -4.36 -30.80
C ARG A 15 5.47 -4.09 -30.80
N GLY A 16 5.02 -3.27 -29.85
CA GLY A 16 3.62 -2.84 -29.74
C GLY A 16 2.74 -3.82 -28.98
N LYS A 17 3.29 -4.91 -28.45
CA LYS A 17 2.59 -5.87 -27.60
C LYS A 17 2.95 -5.70 -26.13
N THR A 18 2.14 -6.28 -25.26
CA THR A 18 2.40 -6.32 -23.82
C THR A 18 2.56 -7.76 -23.34
N LEU A 19 3.62 -8.00 -22.60
CA LEU A 19 3.78 -9.21 -21.79
C LEU A 19 3.18 -8.97 -20.39
N LEU A 20 2.07 -9.63 -20.10
CA LEU A 20 1.44 -9.61 -18.77
C LEU A 20 1.98 -10.75 -17.92
N ALA A 21 2.68 -10.41 -16.84
CA ALA A 21 3.23 -11.40 -15.92
C ALA A 21 2.54 -11.32 -14.55
N ALA A 22 1.96 -12.44 -14.12
CA ALA A 22 1.36 -12.63 -12.81
C ALA A 22 2.34 -13.37 -11.89
N GLY A 23 2.64 -12.79 -10.74
CA GLY A 23 3.57 -13.38 -9.78
C GLY A 23 2.97 -14.52 -8.94
N PRO A 24 3.81 -15.29 -8.25
CA PRO A 24 5.24 -15.05 -8.01
C PRO A 24 6.11 -15.42 -9.22
N ALA A 25 6.78 -14.43 -9.80
CA ALA A 25 7.59 -14.61 -11.02
C ALA A 25 8.80 -13.67 -11.01
N ALA A 26 9.79 -13.96 -11.84
CA ALA A 26 10.84 -13.01 -12.15
C ALA A 26 11.00 -12.90 -13.66
N VAL A 27 11.02 -11.68 -14.19
CA VAL A 27 11.19 -11.37 -15.61
C VAL A 27 12.48 -10.58 -15.78
N LEU A 28 13.40 -11.09 -16.58
CA LEU A 28 14.64 -10.44 -16.95
C LEU A 28 14.56 -10.01 -18.41
N LEU A 29 14.77 -8.72 -18.68
CA LEU A 29 14.91 -8.23 -20.05
C LEU A 29 16.33 -8.55 -20.56
N VAL A 30 16.44 -9.47 -21.51
CA VAL A 30 17.71 -9.92 -22.10
C VAL A 30 18.14 -8.97 -23.21
N SER A 31 17.21 -8.58 -24.08
CA SER A 31 17.44 -7.62 -25.17
C SER A 31 16.16 -6.90 -25.57
N GLY A 32 16.29 -5.78 -26.27
CA GLY A 32 15.17 -4.95 -26.74
C GLY A 32 14.78 -3.85 -25.75
N LYS A 33 13.56 -3.31 -25.86
CA LYS A 33 13.08 -2.25 -24.95
C LYS A 33 11.66 -2.52 -24.49
N ALA A 34 11.46 -2.39 -23.19
CA ALA A 34 10.16 -2.54 -22.56
C ALA A 34 9.95 -1.54 -21.43
N GLU A 35 8.69 -1.21 -21.17
CA GLU A 35 8.27 -0.31 -20.11
C GLU A 35 7.25 -0.98 -19.20
N VAL A 36 7.34 -0.71 -17.89
CA VAL A 36 6.36 -1.10 -16.88
C VAL A 36 5.82 0.16 -16.22
N LEU A 37 4.58 0.55 -16.52
CA LEU A 37 3.90 1.68 -15.87
C LEU A 37 4.75 2.98 -15.85
N GLY A 38 5.32 3.43 -16.98
CA GLY A 38 6.20 4.62 -17.03
C GLY A 38 7.67 4.34 -16.67
N PHE A 39 7.99 3.16 -16.15
CA PHE A 39 9.37 2.76 -15.83
C PHE A 39 10.02 2.07 -17.03
N GLN A 40 11.11 2.62 -17.56
CA GLN A 40 11.90 1.99 -18.61
C GLN A 40 12.74 0.84 -18.04
N VAL A 41 12.45 -0.38 -18.48
CA VAL A 41 13.22 -1.57 -18.10
C VAL A 41 14.57 -1.51 -18.80
N LYS A 42 15.64 -1.45 -18.00
CA LYS A 42 17.01 -1.46 -18.51
C LYS A 42 17.44 -2.89 -18.85
N ASP A 43 18.33 -3.01 -19.81
CA ASP A 43 18.98 -4.27 -20.18
C ASP A 43 19.55 -4.98 -18.94
N ASN A 44 19.33 -6.29 -18.88
CA ASN A 44 19.78 -7.18 -17.82
C ASN A 44 19.22 -6.85 -16.42
N ARG A 45 18.14 -6.06 -16.31
CA ARG A 45 17.43 -5.85 -15.04
C ARG A 45 16.41 -6.95 -14.80
N ARG A 46 16.59 -7.70 -13.71
CA ARG A 46 15.60 -8.66 -13.21
C ARG A 46 14.50 -7.95 -12.42
N VAL A 47 13.26 -8.08 -12.86
CA VAL A 47 12.06 -7.58 -12.18
C VAL A 47 11.37 -8.74 -11.47
N VAL A 48 11.20 -8.63 -10.15
CA VAL A 48 10.51 -9.63 -9.33
C VAL A 48 9.06 -9.22 -9.17
N ILE A 49 8.13 -10.08 -9.57
CA ILE A 49 6.69 -9.89 -9.40
C ILE A 49 6.25 -10.73 -8.20
N ARG A 50 5.70 -10.08 -7.18
CA ARG A 50 5.19 -10.75 -5.98
C ARG A 50 3.91 -11.51 -6.26
N ASP A 51 3.66 -12.52 -5.45
CA ASP A 51 2.42 -13.29 -5.51
C ASP A 51 1.17 -12.38 -5.40
N GLY A 52 0.20 -12.55 -6.30
CA GLY A 52 -1.01 -11.71 -6.38
C GLY A 52 -0.83 -10.32 -7.01
N LYS A 53 0.37 -9.99 -7.49
CA LYS A 53 0.65 -8.79 -8.29
C LYS A 53 0.79 -9.18 -9.77
N HIS A 54 0.44 -8.23 -10.63
CA HIS A 54 0.48 -8.37 -12.08
C HIS A 54 1.20 -7.15 -12.64
N LEU A 55 2.21 -7.37 -13.49
CA LEU A 55 2.95 -6.28 -14.12
C LEU A 55 2.84 -6.37 -15.65
N PRO A 56 2.48 -5.26 -16.32
CA PRO A 56 2.51 -5.18 -17.77
C PRO A 56 3.88 -4.70 -18.26
N PHE A 57 4.55 -5.50 -19.08
CA PHE A 57 5.77 -5.11 -19.80
C PHE A 57 5.38 -4.77 -21.24
N PHE A 58 5.15 -3.49 -21.51
CA PHE A 58 4.84 -3.01 -22.85
C PHE A 58 6.11 -2.88 -23.67
N VAL A 59 6.16 -3.53 -24.83
CA VAL A 59 7.35 -3.64 -25.67
C VAL A 59 7.39 -2.53 -26.71
N THR A 60 8.37 -1.64 -26.58
CA THR A 60 8.57 -0.50 -27.50
C THR A 60 9.49 -0.83 -28.66
N GLU A 61 10.38 -1.80 -28.47
CA GLU A 61 11.22 -2.44 -29.49
C GLU A 61 11.27 -3.94 -29.19
N LYS A 62 11.24 -4.79 -30.23
CA LYS A 62 11.22 -6.26 -30.10
C LYS A 62 12.15 -6.71 -28.97
N ALA A 63 11.60 -7.43 -28.01
CA ALA A 63 12.27 -7.74 -26.75
C ALA A 63 12.29 -9.24 -26.46
N VAL A 64 13.40 -9.70 -25.87
CA VAL A 64 13.56 -11.08 -25.40
C VAL A 64 13.60 -11.05 -23.88
N PHE A 65 12.79 -11.90 -23.27
CA PHE A 65 12.66 -12.02 -21.82
C PHE A 65 13.03 -13.42 -21.34
N ASP A 66 13.85 -13.47 -20.30
CA ASP A 66 14.08 -14.67 -19.50
C ASP A 66 13.13 -14.65 -18.30
N ILE A 67 12.28 -15.67 -18.19
CA ILE A 67 11.19 -15.65 -17.22
C ILE A 67 11.27 -16.89 -16.33
N SER A 68 11.33 -16.65 -15.03
CA SER A 68 11.24 -17.70 -14.01
C SER A 68 9.84 -17.66 -13.39
N LEU A 69 9.07 -18.73 -13.57
CA LEU A 69 7.74 -18.85 -12.97
C LEU A 69 7.77 -19.64 -11.66
N GLY A 70 7.18 -19.07 -10.63
CA GLY A 70 6.84 -19.76 -9.39
C GLY A 70 5.46 -20.43 -9.45
N GLU A 71 5.03 -20.95 -8.31
CA GLU A 71 3.74 -21.62 -8.18
C GLU A 71 2.58 -20.66 -8.46
N ASN A 72 1.58 -21.09 -9.25
CA ASN A 72 0.42 -20.29 -9.68
C ASN A 72 0.74 -19.03 -10.51
N ALA A 73 1.99 -18.84 -10.93
CA ALA A 73 2.38 -17.76 -11.81
C ALA A 73 1.85 -17.99 -13.23
N SER A 74 1.57 -16.92 -13.96
CA SER A 74 1.11 -17.01 -15.34
C SER A 74 1.64 -15.87 -16.18
N ILE A 75 1.75 -16.12 -17.49
CA ILE A 75 2.19 -15.15 -18.46
C ILE A 75 1.19 -15.16 -19.60
N LYS A 76 0.88 -13.97 -20.10
CA LYS A 76 0.04 -13.80 -21.28
C LYS A 76 0.61 -12.69 -22.15
N GLU A 77 0.76 -12.96 -23.43
CA GLU A 77 0.98 -11.92 -24.43
C GLU A 77 -0.37 -11.35 -24.86
N VAL A 78 -0.45 -10.03 -24.95
CA VAL A 78 -1.63 -9.33 -25.49
C VAL A 78 -1.18 -8.27 -26.49
N ASP A 79 -1.95 -8.09 -27.54
CA ASP A 79 -1.69 -7.05 -28.53
C ASP A 79 -2.01 -5.66 -27.94
N GLY A 80 -1.18 -4.68 -28.25
CA GLY A 80 -1.33 -3.31 -27.77
C GLY A 80 -0.78 -3.05 -26.36
N ASN A 81 -0.91 -1.79 -25.92
CA ASN A 81 -0.56 -1.36 -24.57
C ASN A 81 -1.76 -1.57 -23.63
N THR A 82 -1.55 -2.28 -22.52
CA THR A 82 -2.61 -2.46 -21.50
C THR A 82 -2.79 -1.27 -20.57
N VAL A 83 -1.89 -0.29 -20.62
CA VAL A 83 -2.06 1.00 -19.94
C VAL A 83 -3.00 1.87 -20.79
N PRO A 84 -4.16 2.29 -20.27
CA PRO A 84 -5.12 3.10 -21.02
C PRO A 84 -4.54 4.45 -21.45
N ALA A 85 -4.96 4.95 -22.62
CA ALA A 85 -4.56 6.26 -23.12
C ALA A 85 -4.97 7.40 -22.18
N SER A 86 -6.10 7.24 -21.48
CA SER A 86 -6.60 8.16 -20.45
C SER A 86 -5.59 8.41 -19.32
N TRP A 87 -4.65 7.48 -19.07
CA TRP A 87 -3.60 7.67 -18.07
C TRP A 87 -2.53 8.66 -18.56
N ALA A 88 -2.15 8.60 -19.84
CA ALA A 88 -1.23 9.56 -20.43
C ALA A 88 -1.83 10.97 -20.46
N ASP A 89 -3.13 11.07 -20.74
CA ASP A 89 -3.85 12.35 -20.69
C ASP A 89 -3.93 12.92 -19.27
N ALA A 90 -4.10 12.07 -18.25
CA ALA A 90 -4.02 12.50 -16.85
C ALA A 90 -2.67 13.14 -16.50
N VAL A 91 -1.55 12.60 -17.01
CA VAL A 91 -0.22 13.21 -16.84
C VAL A 91 -0.16 14.59 -17.48
N LYS A 92 -0.66 14.75 -18.71
CA LYS A 92 -0.70 16.05 -19.41
C LYS A 92 -1.52 17.07 -18.61
N VAL A 93 -2.67 16.65 -18.08
CA VAL A 93 -3.52 17.52 -17.25
C VAL A 93 -2.77 17.97 -16.00
N LEU A 94 -2.08 17.07 -15.30
CA LEU A 94 -1.28 17.43 -14.12
C LEU A 94 -0.19 18.45 -14.47
N MET A 95 0.55 18.21 -15.55
CA MET A 95 1.61 19.11 -16.02
C MET A 95 1.09 20.49 -16.45
N GLY A 96 -0.19 20.60 -16.81
CA GLY A 96 -0.83 21.86 -17.21
C GLY A 96 -1.33 22.73 -16.06
N PHE A 97 -1.25 22.30 -14.80
CA PHE A 97 -1.66 23.14 -13.68
C PHE A 97 -0.66 24.29 -13.45
N PRO A 98 -1.15 25.54 -13.25
CA PRO A 98 -0.29 26.72 -13.15
C PRO A 98 0.37 26.89 -11.78
N LYS A 99 -0.18 26.25 -10.74
CA LYS A 99 0.28 26.35 -9.35
C LYS A 99 0.94 25.04 -8.93
N LYS A 100 1.96 25.15 -8.07
CA LYS A 100 2.58 24.05 -7.36
C LYS A 100 2.54 24.27 -5.83
N PRO A 101 2.54 23.21 -5.01
CA PRO A 101 2.38 21.82 -5.42
C PRO A 101 0.96 21.54 -5.95
N VAL A 102 0.85 20.67 -6.96
CA VAL A 102 -0.44 20.14 -7.42
C VAL A 102 -0.80 18.91 -6.60
N VAL A 103 -1.97 18.91 -5.99
CA VAL A 103 -2.48 17.81 -5.18
C VAL A 103 -3.50 17.01 -5.98
N ALA A 104 -3.14 15.78 -6.35
CA ALA A 104 -3.96 14.88 -7.14
C ALA A 104 -4.43 13.70 -6.30
N MET A 105 -5.75 13.54 -6.14
CA MET A 105 -6.33 12.46 -5.38
C MET A 105 -6.88 11.37 -6.30
N VAL A 106 -6.60 10.10 -6.01
CA VAL A 106 -7.06 8.97 -6.82
C VAL A 106 -8.13 8.20 -6.06
N MET A 107 -9.33 8.10 -6.66
CA MET A 107 -10.48 7.36 -6.12
C MET A 107 -10.93 6.25 -7.07
N GLY A 108 -11.52 5.20 -6.51
CA GLY A 108 -12.03 4.06 -7.26
C GLY A 108 -12.20 2.82 -6.40
N LYS A 109 -13.00 1.86 -6.89
CA LYS A 109 -13.29 0.60 -6.20
C LYS A 109 -12.01 -0.20 -5.89
N ALA A 110 -12.08 -1.12 -4.92
CA ALA A 110 -11.01 -2.08 -4.70
C ALA A 110 -10.65 -2.82 -6.01
N ASP A 111 -9.36 -3.06 -6.23
CA ASP A 111 -8.84 -3.73 -7.44
C ASP A 111 -9.25 -3.06 -8.78
N SER A 112 -9.37 -1.73 -8.82
CA SER A 112 -9.61 -0.97 -10.06
C SER A 112 -8.34 -0.48 -10.76
N GLY A 113 -7.16 -0.71 -10.17
CA GLY A 113 -5.86 -0.28 -10.70
C GLY A 113 -5.31 1.03 -10.11
N LYS A 114 -5.91 1.58 -9.05
CA LYS A 114 -5.45 2.82 -8.39
C LYS A 114 -3.94 2.87 -8.10
N THR A 115 -3.40 1.84 -7.46
CA THR A 115 -1.96 1.76 -7.16
C THR A 115 -1.12 1.81 -8.44
N SER A 116 -1.49 1.01 -9.45
CA SER A 116 -0.78 0.99 -10.74
C SER A 116 -0.85 2.35 -11.46
N PHE A 117 -1.99 3.03 -11.37
CA PHE A 117 -2.16 4.38 -11.89
C PHE A 117 -1.30 5.39 -11.13
N CYS A 118 -1.27 5.33 -9.80
CA CYS A 118 -0.38 6.16 -8.99
C CYS A 118 1.10 5.92 -9.35
N THR A 119 1.53 4.67 -9.50
CA THR A 119 2.88 4.33 -9.99
C THR A 119 3.15 4.97 -11.35
N TYR A 120 2.20 4.84 -12.29
CA TYR A 120 2.33 5.43 -13.62
C TYR A 120 2.46 6.96 -13.58
N LEU A 121 1.61 7.65 -12.81
CA LEU A 121 1.70 9.10 -12.64
C LEU A 121 3.05 9.51 -12.03
N VAL A 122 3.45 8.86 -10.94
CA VAL A 122 4.71 9.14 -10.25
C VAL A 122 5.90 8.95 -11.19
N ASN A 123 5.96 7.84 -11.93
CA ASN A 123 7.06 7.55 -12.86
C ASN A 123 7.16 8.62 -13.95
N ASN A 124 6.04 8.99 -14.57
CA ASN A 124 6.04 9.99 -15.64
C ASN A 124 6.43 11.40 -15.14
N LEU A 125 5.96 11.79 -13.94
CA LEU A 125 6.32 13.08 -13.34
C LEU A 125 7.83 13.12 -12.96
N VAL A 126 8.34 12.05 -12.37
CA VAL A 126 9.77 11.98 -12.00
C VAL A 126 10.68 11.89 -13.22
N ASN A 127 10.26 11.21 -14.29
CA ASN A 127 10.98 11.19 -15.57
C ASN A 127 11.11 12.60 -16.19
N THR A 128 10.15 13.48 -15.93
CA THR A 128 10.20 14.91 -16.32
C THR A 128 10.85 15.81 -15.26
N LYS A 129 11.62 15.21 -14.35
CA LYS A 129 12.39 15.85 -13.27
C LYS A 129 11.54 16.65 -12.26
N GLN A 130 10.25 16.33 -12.13
CA GLN A 130 9.40 16.93 -11.12
C GLN A 130 9.64 16.28 -9.76
N LYS A 131 9.62 17.07 -8.69
CA LYS A 131 9.69 16.60 -7.31
C LYS A 131 8.32 16.08 -6.91
N THR A 132 8.15 14.77 -6.87
CA THR A 132 6.84 14.15 -6.61
C THR A 132 6.84 13.43 -5.27
N ALA A 133 5.77 13.60 -4.50
CA ALA A 133 5.47 12.79 -3.33
C ALA A 133 4.26 11.89 -3.61
N ILE A 134 4.29 10.69 -3.04
CA ILE A 134 3.16 9.77 -2.98
C ILE A 134 2.70 9.68 -1.53
N LEU A 135 1.43 9.94 -1.29
CA LEU A 135 0.73 9.74 -0.03
C LEU A 135 -0.21 8.55 -0.19
N ASP A 136 0.01 7.51 0.59
CA ASP A 136 -0.72 6.25 0.54
C ASP A 136 -1.68 6.14 1.71
N GLY A 137 -2.97 6.09 1.38
CA GLY A 137 -4.09 5.94 2.31
C GLY A 137 -4.79 4.59 2.20
N ASP A 138 -4.22 3.57 1.55
CA ASP A 138 -4.80 2.22 1.60
C ASP A 138 -4.34 1.49 2.87
N LEU A 139 -5.18 1.53 3.92
CA LEU A 139 -4.86 0.89 5.21
C LEU A 139 -4.71 -0.64 5.12
N GLY A 140 -5.43 -1.27 4.17
CA GLY A 140 -5.50 -2.72 4.04
C GLY A 140 -4.41 -3.29 3.14
N GLN A 141 -3.91 -2.53 2.18
CA GLN A 141 -2.87 -2.94 1.25
C GLN A 141 -1.88 -1.80 0.98
N SER A 142 -1.38 -1.16 2.05
CA SER A 142 -0.40 -0.09 1.91
C SER A 142 0.84 -0.61 1.18
N ASP A 143 1.23 0.10 0.13
CA ASP A 143 2.44 -0.16 -0.62
C ASP A 143 3.58 0.75 -0.12
N VAL A 144 3.32 1.98 0.37
CA VAL A 144 4.39 2.89 0.83
C VAL A 144 4.80 2.64 2.28
N GLY A 145 3.83 2.45 3.17
CA GLY A 145 4.04 2.27 4.61
C GLY A 145 3.74 0.84 5.07
N PRO A 146 3.86 0.58 6.38
CA PRO A 146 3.31 -0.64 6.97
C PRO A 146 1.77 -0.66 6.85
N PRO A 147 1.12 -1.83 6.88
CA PRO A 147 -0.33 -1.87 6.90
C PRO A 147 -0.89 -1.18 8.16
N CYS A 148 -2.16 -0.77 8.09
CA CYS A 148 -2.83 0.03 9.13
C CYS A 148 -2.22 1.43 9.34
N THR A 149 -1.43 1.91 8.39
CA THR A 149 -0.88 3.26 8.40
C THR A 149 -1.28 4.04 7.15
N VAL A 150 -1.34 5.35 7.30
CA VAL A 150 -1.22 6.29 6.20
C VAL A 150 0.25 6.67 6.12
N ALA A 151 0.87 6.64 4.95
CA ALA A 151 2.31 6.90 4.84
C ALA A 151 2.66 7.65 3.57
N TYR A 152 3.79 8.35 3.58
CA TYR A 152 4.26 9.02 2.38
C TYR A 152 5.76 8.82 2.13
N ALA A 153 6.16 9.05 0.88
CA ALA A 153 7.55 9.14 0.48
C ALA A 153 7.71 10.17 -0.66
N CYS A 154 8.81 10.93 -0.64
CA CYS A 154 9.26 11.68 -1.81
C CYS A 154 9.98 10.73 -2.78
N VAL A 155 9.61 10.80 -4.05
CA VAL A 155 10.11 9.94 -5.11
C VAL A 155 11.05 10.74 -6.01
N THR A 156 12.27 10.25 -6.14
CA THR A 156 13.34 10.93 -6.91
C THR A 156 13.75 10.16 -8.16
N LYS A 157 13.33 8.89 -8.29
CA LYS A 157 13.62 8.01 -9.43
C LYS A 157 12.39 7.16 -9.74
N PRO A 158 12.17 6.78 -11.01
CA PRO A 158 11.07 5.90 -11.38
C PRO A 158 11.29 4.50 -10.77
N LEU A 159 10.20 3.79 -10.55
CA LEU A 159 10.12 2.54 -9.78
C LEU A 159 9.13 1.56 -10.41
N ILE A 160 9.28 0.26 -10.14
CA ILE A 160 8.37 -0.77 -10.65
C ILE A 160 7.07 -0.82 -9.83
N GLU A 161 7.20 -0.81 -8.50
CA GLU A 161 6.08 -0.82 -7.56
C GLU A 161 6.34 0.17 -6.41
N LEU A 162 5.29 0.85 -5.94
CA LEU A 162 5.38 1.74 -4.76
C LEU A 162 5.94 1.02 -3.52
N TYR A 163 5.81 -0.31 -3.47
CA TYR A 163 6.37 -1.18 -2.43
C TYR A 163 7.90 -1.14 -2.27
N GLU A 164 8.62 -0.65 -3.27
CA GLU A 164 10.07 -0.41 -3.21
C GLU A 164 10.44 0.81 -2.36
N LEU A 165 9.48 1.71 -2.13
CA LEU A 165 9.72 2.93 -1.37
C LEU A 165 9.89 2.63 0.12
N LYS A 166 10.69 3.49 0.76
CA LYS A 166 10.75 3.59 2.21
C LYS A 166 9.94 4.81 2.60
N ALA A 167 8.90 4.61 3.41
CA ALA A 167 8.15 5.71 3.98
C ALA A 167 9.08 6.67 4.74
N GLU A 168 8.90 7.96 4.53
CA GLU A 168 9.62 9.01 5.27
C GLU A 168 8.99 9.29 6.63
N ASN A 169 7.66 9.25 6.67
CA ASN A 169 6.87 9.24 7.88
C ASN A 169 5.56 8.47 7.63
N ALA A 170 4.90 8.09 8.71
CA ALA A 170 3.59 7.47 8.66
C ALA A 170 2.74 7.87 9.87
N PHE A 171 1.45 7.63 9.75
CA PHE A 171 0.46 7.82 10.80
C PHE A 171 -0.29 6.51 11.00
N PHE A 172 -0.16 5.92 12.18
CA PHE A 172 -0.80 4.65 12.53
C PHE A 172 -2.29 4.85 12.84
N VAL A 173 -3.14 4.37 11.93
CA VAL A 173 -4.59 4.34 12.11
C VAL A 173 -5.02 3.11 12.92
N GLY A 174 -4.33 1.99 12.74
CA GLY A 174 -4.52 0.79 13.56
C GLY A 174 -5.68 -0.13 13.17
N VAL A 175 -6.34 0.15 12.04
CA VAL A 175 -7.37 -0.71 11.43
C VAL A 175 -7.02 -0.98 9.97
N THR A 176 -7.65 -1.99 9.35
CA THR A 176 -7.45 -2.33 7.93
C THR A 176 -8.51 -1.74 7.00
N SER A 177 -9.56 -1.13 7.56
CA SER A 177 -10.65 -0.47 6.83
C SER A 177 -11.00 0.86 7.50
N PRO A 178 -11.25 1.92 6.72
CA PRO A 178 -11.60 3.24 7.26
C PRO A 178 -12.93 3.28 8.01
N ASN A 179 -13.84 2.32 7.82
CA ASN A 179 -15.21 2.35 8.35
C ASN A 179 -15.29 2.63 9.87
N GLU A 180 -14.37 2.07 10.66
CA GLU A 180 -14.36 2.23 12.12
C GLU A 180 -13.44 3.37 12.61
N ALA A 181 -12.80 4.09 11.70
CA ALA A 181 -11.76 5.08 12.02
C ALA A 181 -11.74 6.24 11.01
N VAL A 182 -12.92 6.65 10.51
CA VAL A 182 -13.08 7.68 9.46
C VAL A 182 -12.34 8.97 9.84
N ASP A 183 -12.62 9.52 11.02
CA ASP A 183 -12.02 10.79 11.47
C ASP A 183 -10.51 10.68 11.58
N LYS A 184 -10.02 9.61 12.21
CA LYS A 184 -8.60 9.34 12.40
C LYS A 184 -7.86 9.14 11.07
N MET A 185 -8.51 8.50 10.10
CA MET A 185 -8.00 8.32 8.75
C MET A 185 -7.86 9.66 8.01
N ILE A 186 -8.90 10.49 8.06
CA ILE A 186 -8.91 11.83 7.48
C ILE A 186 -7.84 12.71 8.14
N GLU A 187 -7.73 12.68 9.47
CA GLU A 187 -6.70 13.39 10.23
C GLU A 187 -5.29 12.94 9.81
N GLY A 188 -5.04 11.63 9.77
CA GLY A 188 -3.75 11.06 9.38
C GLY A 188 -3.31 11.50 7.99
N LEU A 189 -4.21 11.42 7.00
CA LEU A 189 -3.93 11.92 5.64
C LEU A 189 -3.68 13.42 5.61
N ALA A 190 -4.45 14.22 6.34
CA ALA A 190 -4.27 15.68 6.38
C ALA A 190 -2.94 16.09 7.03
N LEU A 191 -2.55 15.42 8.12
CA LEU A 191 -1.26 15.64 8.79
C LEU A 191 -0.09 15.29 7.86
N MET A 192 -0.12 14.11 7.23
CA MET A 192 0.93 13.69 6.30
C MET A 192 0.97 14.59 5.05
N LYS A 193 -0.18 14.99 4.50
CA LYS A 193 -0.23 15.98 3.41
C LYS A 193 0.42 17.30 3.83
N SER A 194 0.14 17.79 5.04
CA SER A 194 0.71 19.05 5.54
C SER A 194 2.23 18.98 5.68
N GLU A 195 2.76 17.84 6.15
CA GLU A 195 4.20 17.58 6.22
C GLU A 195 4.85 17.48 4.83
N ILE A 196 4.13 16.95 3.84
CA ILE A 196 4.59 16.95 2.44
C ILE A 196 4.66 18.37 1.88
N ILE A 197 3.63 19.18 2.11
CA ILE A 197 3.54 20.55 1.56
C ILE A 197 4.57 21.50 2.19
N SER A 198 5.00 21.26 3.43
CA SER A 198 6.08 22.04 4.03
C SER A 198 7.46 21.74 3.41
N ARG A 199 7.54 20.74 2.51
CA ARG A 199 8.73 20.41 1.73
C ARG A 199 8.65 20.99 0.33
N THR A 200 9.79 21.05 -0.35
CA THR A 200 9.84 21.46 -1.76
C THR A 200 9.41 20.33 -2.68
N VAL A 201 8.11 20.21 -2.94
CA VAL A 201 7.52 19.27 -3.91
C VAL A 201 6.70 20.01 -4.96
N ASP A 202 6.68 19.47 -6.18
CA ASP A 202 5.88 19.96 -7.31
C ASP A 202 4.51 19.27 -7.38
N PHE A 203 4.45 17.99 -6.99
CA PHE A 203 3.24 17.16 -7.08
C PHE A 203 3.07 16.29 -5.84
N VAL A 204 1.83 16.16 -5.37
CA VAL A 204 1.42 15.20 -4.33
C VAL A 204 0.35 14.30 -4.93
N ILE A 205 0.69 13.04 -5.16
CA ILE A 205 -0.26 12.01 -5.57
C ILE A 205 -0.80 11.34 -4.32
N ILE A 206 -2.13 11.27 -4.18
CA ILE A 206 -2.80 10.66 -3.02
C ILE A 206 -3.50 9.39 -3.49
N ASN A 207 -2.94 8.23 -3.15
CA ASN A 207 -3.59 6.93 -3.31
C ASN A 207 -4.58 6.72 -2.16
N THR A 208 -5.82 6.34 -2.46
CA THR A 208 -6.85 6.14 -1.42
C THR A 208 -7.33 4.70 -1.36
N ASP A 209 -8.00 4.35 -0.27
CA ASP A 209 -8.66 3.05 -0.10
C ASP A 209 -9.77 2.81 -1.14
N GLY A 210 -10.15 1.54 -1.32
CA GLY A 210 -11.17 1.11 -2.26
C GLY A 210 -12.63 1.19 -1.78
N TRP A 211 -12.92 1.79 -0.62
CA TRP A 211 -14.27 1.86 -0.08
C TRP A 211 -15.06 2.99 -0.74
N VAL A 212 -15.91 2.62 -1.70
CA VAL A 212 -16.70 3.55 -2.51
C VAL A 212 -18.19 3.20 -2.56
N GLU A 213 -18.58 2.07 -1.96
CA GLU A 213 -19.96 1.57 -2.00
C GLU A 213 -20.67 1.81 -0.66
N GLY A 214 -21.92 2.28 -0.75
CA GLY A 214 -22.78 2.61 0.40
C GLY A 214 -22.69 4.08 0.81
N GLU A 215 -23.72 4.54 1.51
CA GLU A 215 -23.86 5.95 1.91
C GLU A 215 -22.71 6.43 2.80
N ASN A 216 -22.30 5.60 3.79
CA ASN A 216 -21.16 5.92 4.66
C ASN A 216 -19.86 6.09 3.87
N ALA A 217 -19.63 5.27 2.83
CA ALA A 217 -18.46 5.40 1.96
C ALA A 217 -18.51 6.72 1.18
N ALA A 218 -19.69 7.08 0.67
CA ALA A 218 -19.90 8.34 -0.04
C ALA A 218 -19.61 9.55 0.85
N GLN A 219 -20.20 9.58 2.05
CA GLN A 219 -19.97 10.62 3.03
C GLN A 219 -18.49 10.73 3.42
N TYR A 220 -17.84 9.61 3.69
CA TYR A 220 -16.40 9.56 3.99
C TYR A 220 -15.55 10.17 2.86
N LYS A 221 -15.75 9.76 1.60
CA LYS A 221 -14.94 10.28 0.48
C LYS A 221 -15.19 11.77 0.24
N VAL A 222 -16.41 12.26 0.45
CA VAL A 222 -16.72 13.70 0.38
C VAL A 222 -16.00 14.46 1.50
N GLN A 223 -16.06 13.97 2.74
CA GLN A 223 -15.34 14.59 3.87
C GLN A 223 -13.83 14.56 3.64
N LEU A 224 -13.30 13.46 3.12
CA LEU A 224 -11.90 13.30 2.79
C LEU A 224 -11.46 14.30 1.73
N ALA A 225 -12.20 14.44 0.63
CA ALA A 225 -11.92 15.43 -0.41
C ALA A 225 -11.99 16.86 0.15
N LYS A 226 -13.00 17.17 0.98
CA LYS A 226 -13.12 18.48 1.64
C LYS A 226 -11.92 18.78 2.55
N LYS A 227 -11.46 17.81 3.33
CA LYS A 227 -10.30 18.01 4.22
C LYS A 227 -8.98 18.09 3.46
N LEU A 228 -8.83 17.29 2.41
CA LEU A 228 -7.60 17.21 1.64
C LEU A 228 -7.53 18.22 0.51
N GLU A 229 -8.59 18.97 0.20
CA GLU A 229 -8.62 20.04 -0.80
C GLU A 229 -7.74 19.75 -2.03
N PRO A 230 -8.01 18.67 -2.79
CA PRO A 230 -7.20 18.34 -3.97
C PRO A 230 -7.49 19.31 -5.11
N ASP A 231 -6.47 19.63 -5.91
CA ASP A 231 -6.64 20.42 -7.14
C ASP A 231 -7.37 19.60 -8.23
N ILE A 232 -7.23 18.28 -8.18
CA ILE A 232 -7.90 17.34 -9.08
C ILE A 232 -8.15 15.98 -8.42
N ILE A 233 -9.28 15.37 -8.76
CA ILE A 233 -9.62 13.99 -8.41
C ILE A 233 -9.63 13.15 -9.69
N PHE A 234 -8.84 12.08 -9.72
CA PHE A 234 -8.93 11.05 -10.75
C PHE A 234 -9.84 9.92 -10.27
N CYS A 235 -10.91 9.70 -11.00
CA CYS A 235 -11.93 8.69 -10.71
C CYS A 235 -11.69 7.48 -11.62
N ILE A 236 -11.05 6.44 -11.11
CA ILE A 236 -10.82 5.20 -11.87
C ILE A 236 -12.05 4.29 -11.75
N GLN A 237 -12.69 4.00 -12.88
CA GLN A 237 -13.88 3.16 -12.92
C GLN A 237 -13.97 2.34 -14.22
N GLN A 238 -14.68 1.23 -14.18
CA GLN A 238 -15.02 0.43 -15.37
C GLN A 238 -16.41 0.76 -15.92
N LYS A 239 -17.32 1.18 -15.03
CA LYS A 239 -18.70 1.57 -15.36
C LYS A 239 -19.00 2.91 -14.66
N ASN A 240 -20.18 3.06 -14.06
CA ASN A 240 -20.59 4.26 -13.29
C ASN A 240 -20.59 4.01 -11.77
N GLU A 241 -19.69 3.17 -11.28
CA GLU A 241 -19.61 2.80 -9.85
C GLU A 241 -19.25 3.99 -8.94
N LEU A 242 -18.69 5.07 -9.50
CA LEU A 242 -18.37 6.29 -8.76
C LEU A 242 -19.37 7.43 -9.02
N ALA A 243 -20.48 7.20 -9.74
CA ALA A 243 -21.41 8.28 -10.09
C ALA A 243 -21.89 9.11 -8.87
N PRO A 244 -22.31 8.49 -7.74
CA PRO A 244 -22.71 9.26 -6.55
C PRO A 244 -21.58 10.10 -5.96
N LEU A 245 -20.34 9.59 -5.99
CA LEU A 245 -19.14 10.28 -5.50
C LEU A 245 -18.74 11.44 -6.40
N ILE A 246 -18.85 11.23 -7.72
CA ILE A 246 -18.60 12.24 -8.73
C ILE A 246 -19.62 13.36 -8.55
N GLU A 247 -20.91 13.07 -8.38
CA GLU A 247 -21.93 14.10 -8.18
C GLU A 247 -21.76 14.87 -6.86
N ALA A 248 -21.40 14.20 -5.77
CA ALA A 248 -21.33 14.80 -4.44
C ALA A 248 -20.10 15.68 -4.16
N THR A 249 -19.09 15.67 -5.04
CA THR A 249 -17.83 16.42 -4.84
C THR A 249 -17.73 17.63 -5.77
N ALA A 250 -17.33 18.79 -5.27
CA ALA A 250 -17.24 20.03 -6.07
C ALA A 250 -15.88 20.21 -6.78
N PHE A 251 -14.90 19.35 -6.52
CA PHE A 251 -13.55 19.47 -7.06
C PHE A 251 -13.48 19.12 -8.55
N LYS A 252 -12.44 19.60 -9.25
CA LYS A 252 -12.18 19.18 -10.63
C LYS A 252 -11.98 17.67 -10.66
N LYS A 253 -12.69 16.98 -11.54
CA LYS A 253 -12.68 15.53 -11.66
C LYS A 253 -12.38 15.09 -13.08
N ILE A 254 -11.62 14.00 -13.22
CA ILE A 254 -11.42 13.32 -14.49
C ILE A 254 -11.65 11.83 -14.28
N VAL A 255 -12.53 11.27 -15.09
CA VAL A 255 -12.70 9.81 -15.16
C VAL A 255 -11.55 9.23 -15.95
N VAL A 256 -10.89 8.23 -15.36
CA VAL A 256 -9.85 7.44 -16.02
C VAL A 256 -10.26 5.98 -16.10
N GLU A 257 -9.87 5.31 -17.17
CA GLU A 257 -10.23 3.91 -17.38
C GLU A 257 -9.40 3.00 -16.49
N SER A 258 -10.01 1.91 -16.03
CA SER A 258 -9.28 0.81 -15.42
C SER A 258 -8.48 0.05 -16.47
N SER A 259 -7.25 -0.36 -16.15
CA SER A 259 -6.44 -1.17 -17.06
C SER A 259 -7.04 -2.58 -17.21
N SER A 260 -7.04 -3.10 -18.44
CA SER A 260 -7.48 -4.47 -18.77
C SER A 260 -6.63 -5.56 -18.13
N ALA A 261 -5.43 -5.21 -17.66
CA ALA A 261 -4.52 -6.12 -16.94
C ALA A 261 -4.93 -6.35 -15.48
N VAL A 262 -5.84 -5.54 -14.94
CA VAL A 262 -6.23 -5.62 -13.53
C VAL A 262 -7.19 -6.80 -13.32
N LYS A 263 -6.80 -7.71 -12.42
CA LYS A 263 -7.67 -8.79 -11.95
C LYS A 263 -8.20 -8.49 -10.56
N GLN A 264 -9.46 -8.85 -10.31
CA GLN A 264 -10.00 -8.83 -8.96
C GLN A 264 -9.25 -9.83 -8.07
N ARG A 265 -8.99 -9.42 -6.82
CA ARG A 265 -8.38 -10.28 -5.82
C ARG A 265 -9.44 -10.79 -4.86
N SER A 266 -9.32 -12.04 -4.47
CA SER A 266 -10.14 -12.58 -3.39
C SER A 266 -9.75 -11.92 -2.05
N PRO A 267 -10.66 -11.88 -1.05
CA PRO A 267 -10.35 -11.39 0.29
C PRO A 267 -9.12 -12.07 0.91
N GLU A 268 -8.97 -13.39 0.71
CA GLU A 268 -7.85 -14.20 1.20
C GLU A 268 -6.54 -13.74 0.57
N LYS A 269 -6.55 -13.43 -0.74
CA LYS A 269 -5.34 -12.94 -1.43
C LYS A 269 -4.91 -11.56 -0.94
N ARG A 270 -5.87 -10.68 -0.65
CA ARG A 270 -5.58 -9.37 -0.07
C ARG A 270 -5.00 -9.50 1.35
N ARG A 271 -5.52 -10.43 2.14
CA ARG A 271 -4.97 -10.76 3.47
C ARG A 271 -3.54 -11.29 3.35
N LEU A 272 -3.27 -12.24 2.45
CA LEU A 272 -1.92 -12.78 2.26
C LEU A 272 -0.90 -11.67 1.89
N LEU A 273 -1.26 -10.76 1.00
CA LEU A 273 -0.43 -9.60 0.65
C LEU A 273 -0.13 -8.72 1.88
N ARG A 274 -1.13 -8.51 2.73
CA ARG A 274 -1.00 -7.72 3.96
C ARG A 274 -0.12 -8.42 5.00
N GLU A 275 -0.29 -9.73 5.19
CA GLU A 275 0.55 -10.56 6.07
C GLU A 275 2.02 -10.56 5.63
N MET A 276 2.29 -10.64 4.33
CA MET A 276 3.65 -10.47 3.80
C MET A 276 4.22 -9.07 4.07
N SER A 277 3.36 -8.04 4.07
CA SER A 277 3.78 -6.68 4.43
C SER A 277 4.11 -6.57 5.92
N TYR A 278 3.30 -7.14 6.82
CA TYR A 278 3.64 -7.23 8.25
C TYR A 278 4.98 -7.91 8.46
N ALA A 279 5.21 -9.05 7.80
CA ALA A 279 6.47 -9.77 7.88
C ALA A 279 7.67 -8.94 7.40
N LYS A 280 7.53 -8.12 6.34
CA LYS A 280 8.58 -7.18 5.89
C LYS A 280 8.94 -6.18 6.99
N TYR A 281 7.95 -5.55 7.61
CA TYR A 281 8.19 -4.48 8.60
C TYR A 281 8.59 -4.98 9.99
N LEU A 282 8.19 -6.20 10.34
CA LEU A 282 8.54 -6.86 11.61
C LEU A 282 9.70 -7.85 11.48
N ALA A 283 10.35 -7.92 10.32
CA ALA A 283 11.52 -8.75 10.11
C ALA A 283 12.61 -8.43 11.15
N GLY A 284 13.10 -9.48 11.83
CA GLY A 284 14.10 -9.33 12.89
C GLY A 284 13.60 -8.70 14.19
N ALA A 285 12.26 -8.63 14.40
CA ALA A 285 11.69 -8.11 15.63
C ALA A 285 12.16 -8.89 16.87
N LYS A 286 12.42 -8.15 17.96
CA LYS A 286 12.81 -8.69 19.26
C LYS A 286 11.88 -8.17 20.33
N VAL A 287 11.70 -8.95 21.40
CA VAL A 287 10.93 -8.50 22.57
C VAL A 287 11.72 -7.42 23.30
N LYS A 288 11.11 -6.25 23.46
CA LYS A 288 11.61 -5.12 24.24
C LYS A 288 10.71 -4.88 25.44
N SER A 289 11.32 -4.70 26.61
CA SER A 289 10.61 -4.31 27.84
C SER A 289 10.66 -2.80 27.99
N LEU A 290 9.50 -2.15 28.01
CA LEU A 290 9.37 -0.70 28.07
C LEU A 290 8.70 -0.28 29.39
N PRO A 291 9.33 0.56 30.23
CA PRO A 291 8.72 1.03 31.48
C PRO A 291 7.45 1.83 31.22
N LEU A 292 6.33 1.46 31.86
CA LEU A 292 5.06 2.17 31.71
C LEU A 292 5.15 3.64 32.17
N SER A 293 6.03 3.95 33.11
CA SER A 293 6.28 5.32 33.58
C SER A 293 6.86 6.25 32.50
N GLN A 294 7.42 5.70 31.42
CA GLN A 294 8.04 6.45 30.33
C GLN A 294 7.19 6.45 29.06
N LEU A 295 6.02 5.82 29.09
CA LEU A 295 5.15 5.64 27.93
C LEU A 295 3.83 6.39 28.08
N LYS A 296 3.49 7.16 27.05
CA LYS A 296 2.11 7.57 26.80
C LYS A 296 1.42 6.48 25.99
N LEU A 297 0.35 5.91 26.53
CA LEU A 297 -0.44 4.88 25.87
C LEU A 297 -1.73 5.51 25.31
N GLU A 298 -1.96 5.41 24.01
CA GLU A 298 -3.10 5.99 23.29
C GLU A 298 -4.04 4.89 22.77
N GLU A 299 -5.35 5.15 22.69
CA GLU A 299 -6.35 4.20 22.14
C GLU A 299 -6.51 2.91 22.96
N LYS A 300 -6.32 3.01 24.28
CA LYS A 300 -6.55 1.92 25.23
C LYS A 300 -7.95 1.32 25.22
N ALA A 301 -8.93 1.95 24.56
CA ALA A 301 -10.28 1.38 24.44
C ALA A 301 -10.30 0.03 23.71
N ALA A 302 -9.24 -0.30 22.95
CA ALA A 302 -9.05 -1.63 22.35
C ALA A 302 -8.63 -2.72 23.36
N LEU A 303 -8.29 -2.35 24.60
CA LEU A 303 -7.91 -3.26 25.67
C LEU A 303 -9.16 -3.86 26.32
N GLN A 304 -9.31 -5.18 26.26
CA GLN A 304 -10.38 -5.92 26.94
C GLN A 304 -9.85 -6.40 28.30
N SER A 305 -10.70 -6.39 29.33
CA SER A 305 -10.33 -6.59 30.75
C SER A 305 -9.65 -7.92 31.15
N LYS A 306 -9.26 -8.79 30.20
CA LYS A 306 -8.56 -10.06 30.46
C LYS A 306 -7.14 -10.05 29.88
N GLN A 307 -6.15 -10.27 30.76
CA GLN A 307 -4.70 -10.18 30.51
C GLN A 307 -4.19 -10.93 29.25
N ASP A 308 -4.74 -12.10 28.93
CA ASP A 308 -4.28 -12.91 27.79
C ASP A 308 -4.99 -12.57 26.47
N ALA A 309 -6.10 -11.83 26.54
CA ALA A 309 -6.90 -11.51 25.36
C ALA A 309 -6.19 -10.53 24.41
N GLU A 310 -5.10 -9.90 24.82
CA GLU A 310 -4.52 -8.75 24.11
C GLU A 310 -3.17 -9.08 23.43
N ARG A 311 -2.58 -10.24 23.73
CA ARG A 311 -1.36 -10.70 23.05
C ARG A 311 -1.61 -10.75 21.55
N GLY A 312 -0.64 -10.29 20.78
CA GLY A 312 -0.73 -10.22 19.32
C GLY A 312 -1.30 -8.91 18.79
N LEU A 313 -1.82 -8.00 19.63
CA LEU A 313 -2.38 -6.74 19.17
C LEU A 313 -1.30 -5.86 18.50
N LEU A 314 -1.61 -5.34 17.31
CA LEU A 314 -0.73 -4.48 16.54
C LEU A 314 -0.65 -3.09 17.17
N LEU A 315 0.57 -2.56 17.28
CA LEU A 315 0.89 -1.30 17.92
C LEU A 315 1.60 -0.36 16.94
N GLY A 316 1.27 0.93 17.00
CA GLY A 316 2.07 2.01 16.42
C GLY A 316 3.02 2.58 17.47
N LEU A 317 4.31 2.63 17.16
CA LEU A 317 5.35 3.15 18.06
C LEU A 317 5.82 4.53 17.59
N TYR A 318 5.83 5.50 18.50
CA TYR A 318 6.26 6.87 18.19
C TYR A 318 7.29 7.40 19.18
N SER A 319 8.08 8.37 18.69
CA SER A 319 8.93 9.23 19.52
C SER A 319 8.11 10.24 20.34
N ALA A 320 8.76 10.94 21.28
CA ALA A 320 8.16 12.03 22.03
C ALA A 320 7.60 13.16 21.14
N GLN A 321 8.22 13.38 19.97
CA GLN A 321 7.79 14.37 18.97
C GLN A 321 6.71 13.84 18.01
N ARG A 322 6.07 12.70 18.33
CA ARG A 322 5.06 12.04 17.47
C ARG A 322 5.54 11.66 16.06
N LYS A 323 6.85 11.54 15.85
CA LYS A 323 7.38 10.87 14.64
C LYS A 323 7.18 9.37 14.76
N PHE A 324 6.61 8.74 13.72
CA PHE A 324 6.39 7.30 13.68
C PHE A 324 7.73 6.57 13.55
N LEU A 325 7.96 5.62 14.45
CA LEU A 325 9.19 4.84 14.53
C LEU A 325 9.03 3.47 13.85
N GLY A 326 7.82 2.92 13.85
CA GLY A 326 7.52 1.62 13.26
C GLY A 326 6.39 0.89 13.96
N LEU A 327 6.19 -0.36 13.56
CA LEU A 327 5.20 -1.26 14.16
C LEU A 327 5.77 -2.01 15.37
N GLY A 328 4.89 -2.40 16.27
CA GLY A 328 5.14 -3.39 17.29
C GLY A 328 3.97 -4.35 17.44
N ILE A 329 4.19 -5.46 18.13
CA ILE A 329 3.14 -6.39 18.55
C ILE A 329 3.16 -6.45 20.07
N LEU A 330 1.99 -6.31 20.70
CA LEU A 330 1.84 -6.50 22.13
C LEU A 330 2.18 -7.95 22.49
N HIS A 331 3.21 -8.13 23.31
CA HIS A 331 3.62 -9.45 23.79
C HIS A 331 3.02 -9.73 25.17
N GLU A 332 3.14 -8.80 26.11
CA GLU A 332 2.69 -8.97 27.51
C GLU A 332 2.64 -7.62 28.25
N PHE A 333 1.71 -7.48 29.21
CA PHE A 333 1.79 -6.49 30.28
C PHE A 333 2.35 -7.14 31.56
N ASP A 334 3.59 -6.79 31.93
CA ASP A 334 4.18 -7.24 33.19
C ASP A 334 3.78 -6.27 34.31
N HIS A 335 2.69 -6.60 35.00
CA HIS A 335 2.15 -5.79 36.10
C HIS A 335 3.09 -5.72 37.31
N LYS A 336 3.90 -6.76 37.55
CA LYS A 336 4.84 -6.78 38.68
C LYS A 336 5.97 -5.78 38.46
N ARG A 337 6.52 -5.74 37.24
CA ARG A 337 7.59 -4.82 36.86
C ARG A 337 7.09 -3.49 36.33
N LYS A 338 5.77 -3.32 36.15
CA LYS A 338 5.14 -2.15 35.52
C LYS A 338 5.76 -1.85 34.14
N THR A 339 5.92 -2.88 33.33
CA THR A 339 6.54 -2.79 31.98
C THR A 339 5.62 -3.36 30.90
N LEU A 340 5.64 -2.74 29.73
CA LEU A 340 5.02 -3.25 28.51
C LEU A 340 6.06 -4.02 27.68
N LYS A 341 5.81 -5.29 27.40
CA LYS A 341 6.65 -6.07 26.47
C LYS A 341 6.10 -5.96 25.05
N VAL A 342 6.92 -5.49 24.14
CA VAL A 342 6.58 -5.29 22.73
C VAL A 342 7.56 -6.04 21.85
N LEU A 343 7.05 -6.86 20.93
CA LEU A 343 7.84 -7.46 19.86
C LEU A 343 7.95 -6.44 18.71
N THR A 344 9.15 -5.91 18.45
CA THR A 344 9.36 -4.88 17.42
C THR A 344 10.76 -4.92 16.82
N SER A 345 10.87 -4.51 15.56
CA SER A 345 12.14 -4.27 14.84
C SER A 345 12.69 -2.85 15.08
N VAL A 346 11.91 -1.96 15.69
CA VAL A 346 12.31 -0.58 15.99
C VAL A 346 13.46 -0.57 16.97
N SER A 347 14.60 0.04 16.61
CA SER A 347 15.80 0.13 17.45
C SER A 347 15.69 1.21 18.54
N ALA A 348 15.09 2.35 18.22
CA ALA A 348 14.86 3.45 19.15
C ALA A 348 13.88 3.07 20.28
N THR A 349 13.97 3.76 21.42
CA THR A 349 13.02 3.61 22.53
C THR A 349 11.81 4.50 22.24
N PRO A 350 10.59 3.95 22.09
CA PRO A 350 9.40 4.76 21.89
C PRO A 350 8.99 5.48 23.17
N SER A 351 8.33 6.63 23.02
CA SER A 351 7.72 7.39 24.11
C SER A 351 6.20 7.32 24.08
N ILE A 352 5.62 6.96 22.92
CA ILE A 352 4.18 6.82 22.74
C ILE A 352 3.89 5.48 22.06
N VAL A 353 2.88 4.77 22.55
CA VAL A 353 2.38 3.52 21.99
C VAL A 353 0.89 3.69 21.70
N ALA A 354 0.50 3.57 20.44
CA ALA A 354 -0.88 3.59 19.99
C ALA A 354 -1.36 2.17 19.71
N PHE A 355 -2.51 1.80 20.27
CA PHE A 355 -3.08 0.45 20.14
C PHE A 355 -4.01 0.37 18.93
N GLY A 356 -3.79 -0.61 18.05
CA GLY A 356 -4.69 -0.89 16.94
C GLY A 356 -5.79 -1.89 17.30
N LYS A 357 -6.50 -2.39 16.29
CA LYS A 357 -7.52 -3.45 16.41
C LYS A 357 -7.14 -4.75 15.71
N VAL A 358 -6.03 -4.76 14.95
CA VAL A 358 -5.53 -5.96 14.28
C VAL A 358 -4.72 -6.81 15.24
N LYS A 359 -4.96 -8.13 15.25
CA LYS A 359 -4.11 -9.08 15.97
C LYS A 359 -3.31 -9.94 15.00
N LEU A 360 -2.05 -10.16 15.35
CA LEU A 360 -1.13 -11.02 14.62
C LEU A 360 -0.68 -12.18 15.52
N ASN A 361 -0.53 -13.36 14.92
CA ASN A 361 0.13 -14.49 15.58
C ASN A 361 1.66 -14.38 15.50
N GLU A 362 2.37 -15.36 16.05
CA GLU A 362 3.84 -15.38 16.09
C GLU A 362 4.50 -15.47 14.70
N SER A 363 3.75 -15.90 13.68
CA SER A 363 4.17 -15.91 12.28
C SER A 363 3.75 -14.65 11.50
N PHE A 364 3.33 -13.58 12.21
CA PHE A 364 2.85 -12.32 11.64
C PHE A 364 1.62 -12.45 10.72
N LYS A 365 0.84 -13.53 10.89
CA LYS A 365 -0.44 -13.71 10.19
C LYS A 365 -1.57 -13.12 11.02
N GLU A 366 -2.59 -12.60 10.37
CA GLU A 366 -3.77 -12.07 11.07
C GLU A 366 -4.47 -13.19 11.84
N ALA A 367 -4.88 -12.92 13.08
CA ALA A 367 -5.69 -13.82 13.89
C ALA A 367 -7.12 -13.26 13.98
N HIS A 368 -8.14 -14.10 13.77
CA HIS A 368 -9.52 -13.67 13.95
C HIS A 368 -9.81 -13.46 15.43
N LEU A 369 -10.52 -12.37 15.76
CA LEU A 369 -10.89 -12.04 17.14
C LEU A 369 -11.86 -13.05 17.79
N ASN A 370 -12.32 -14.08 17.07
CA ASN A 370 -13.30 -15.07 17.52
C ASN A 370 -12.86 -16.53 17.25
N GLU A 371 -11.64 -16.90 17.64
CA GLU A 371 -11.35 -18.32 17.94
C GLU A 371 -11.10 -18.46 19.44
N SER A 372 -12.19 -18.51 20.20
CA SER A 372 -12.18 -19.05 21.55
C SER A 372 -11.86 -20.55 21.48
N ASN A 373 -10.72 -20.93 22.08
CA ASN A 373 -10.42 -22.25 22.64
C ASN A 373 -11.25 -23.45 22.14
N THR A 374 -10.69 -24.19 21.18
CA THR A 374 -10.95 -25.64 21.06
C THR A 374 -9.63 -26.39 20.92
N ALA A 375 -8.83 -26.33 21.99
CA ALA A 375 -7.83 -27.36 22.27
C ALA A 375 -8.03 -27.83 23.72
N ALA A 376 -9.09 -28.61 23.94
CA ALA A 376 -9.13 -29.47 25.11
C ALA A 376 -8.15 -30.64 24.88
N PRO A 377 -7.26 -30.96 25.83
CA PRO A 377 -6.35 -32.08 25.69
C PRO A 377 -7.17 -33.38 25.72
N GLN A 378 -6.98 -34.23 24.71
CA GLN A 378 -7.46 -35.60 24.76
C GLN A 378 -6.78 -36.30 25.95
N ALA A 379 -7.57 -36.57 27.00
CA ALA A 379 -7.17 -37.45 28.07
C ALA A 379 -7.05 -38.87 27.50
N LYS A 380 -5.87 -39.46 27.65
CA LYS A 380 -5.67 -40.90 27.53
C LYS A 380 -6.50 -41.59 28.60
N VAL A 381 -7.36 -42.52 28.19
CA VAL A 381 -7.72 -43.71 28.96
C VAL A 381 -7.56 -44.90 28.04
#